data_AF-A0A6B2C517-F1
#
_entry.id   AF-A0A6B2C517-F1
#
_cell.length_a   1.000
_cell.length_b   1.000
_cell.length_c   1.000
_cell.angle_alpha   90.00
_cell.angle_beta   90.00
_cell.angle_gamma   90.00
#
_symmetry.space_group_name_H-M   'P 1'
#
loop_
_entity.id
_entity.type
_entity.pdbx_description
1 polymer ?
#
loop_
_entity_poly.entity_id
_entity_poly.type
_entity_poly.pdbx_seq_one_letter_code
_entity_poly.pdbx_strand_id
1 'polypeptide(L)'
;MTTDIQGVKTIEELFEKYAKEGSLEKLLVLYKIVQDGLDAARIDTIARLGTVKPFFEVYEDLVAEKISSIPIEAQELLKTKEEELIQLLVKDARSRIERLDPLTQRLVALLVLMLENKHSLLSPVEHLYDLYEVLTGEHIPQEVRRECSRNLHKLHLVETLYYNNYTWSPHAPYILRALKNKVPRVLVEFKIESEER
;
A
#
# COMPACT_ATOMS: atom_id res chain seq x y z
N MET A 1 -33.05 9.48 -6.56
CA MET A 1 -31.65 9.90 -6.36
C MET A 1 -31.14 10.35 -7.71
N THR A 2 -30.69 11.60 -7.83
CA THR A 2 -30.13 12.13 -9.07
C THR A 2 -28.65 11.80 -9.09
N THR A 3 -28.25 10.90 -9.98
CA THR A 3 -26.83 10.59 -10.25
C THR A 3 -26.14 11.85 -10.75
N ASP A 4 -25.10 12.30 -10.06
CA ASP A 4 -24.27 13.41 -10.52
C ASP A 4 -23.29 12.90 -11.59
N ILE A 5 -23.83 12.59 -12.77
CA ILE A 5 -23.12 12.03 -13.92
C ILE A 5 -21.95 12.94 -14.32
N GLN A 6 -22.14 14.26 -14.19
CA GLN A 6 -21.10 15.23 -14.53
C GLN A 6 -19.94 15.16 -13.53
N GLY A 7 -20.22 15.06 -12.22
CA GLY A 7 -19.19 14.91 -11.21
C GLY A 7 -18.36 13.63 -11.36
N VAL A 8 -19.02 12.50 -11.67
CA VAL A 8 -18.33 11.23 -11.94
C VAL A 8 -17.40 11.35 -13.15
N LYS A 9 -17.87 11.94 -14.24
CA LYS A 9 -17.06 12.11 -15.46
C LYS A 9 -15.84 13.01 -15.22
N THR A 10 -16.02 14.10 -14.50
CA THR A 10 -14.91 14.98 -14.12
C THR A 10 -13.85 14.25 -13.29
N ILE A 11 -14.25 13.41 -12.34
CA ILE A 11 -13.31 12.59 -11.54
C ILE A 11 -12.54 11.61 -12.44
N GLU A 12 -13.23 10.97 -13.40
CA GLU A 12 -12.59 10.10 -14.38
C GLU A 12 -11.55 10.84 -15.23
N GLU A 13 -11.88 12.06 -15.70
CA GLU A 13 -10.96 12.92 -16.47
C GLU A 13 -9.73 13.30 -15.64
N LEU A 14 -9.87 13.52 -14.33
CA LEU A 14 -8.74 13.76 -13.43
C LEU A 14 -7.85 12.52 -13.26
N PHE A 15 -8.43 11.32 -13.15
CA PHE A 15 -7.64 10.08 -13.16
C PHE A 15 -6.81 9.97 -14.44
N GLU A 16 -7.42 10.20 -15.61
CA GLU A 16 -6.70 10.15 -16.87
C GLU A 16 -5.61 11.22 -16.98
N LYS A 17 -5.88 12.44 -16.52
CA LYS A 17 -4.91 13.55 -16.48
C LYS A 17 -3.68 13.12 -15.67
N TYR A 18 -3.86 12.66 -14.44
CA TYR A 18 -2.73 12.29 -13.57
C TYR A 18 -1.97 11.07 -14.07
N ALA A 19 -2.65 10.10 -14.70
CA ALA A 19 -1.99 8.98 -15.36
C ALA A 19 -1.11 9.44 -16.53
N LYS A 20 -1.60 10.36 -17.37
CA LYS A 20 -0.82 10.96 -18.49
C LYS A 20 0.36 11.79 -18.00
N GLU A 21 0.22 12.49 -16.87
CA GLU A 21 1.30 13.22 -16.21
C GLU A 21 2.35 12.29 -15.56
N GLY A 22 2.03 11.00 -15.39
CA GLY A 22 2.85 10.06 -14.62
C GLY A 22 2.89 10.38 -13.12
N SER A 23 1.91 11.15 -12.63
CA SER A 23 1.84 11.57 -11.23
C SER A 23 1.15 10.52 -10.36
N LEU A 24 1.92 9.50 -9.95
CA LEU A 24 1.42 8.44 -9.08
C LEU A 24 0.90 9.01 -7.74
N GLU A 25 1.56 10.01 -7.18
CA GLU A 25 1.16 10.60 -5.91
C GLU A 25 -0.25 11.19 -5.99
N LYS A 26 -0.54 12.00 -7.02
CA LYS A 26 -1.88 12.56 -7.23
C LYS A 26 -2.93 11.50 -7.52
N LEU A 27 -2.59 10.46 -8.30
CA LEU A 27 -3.48 9.32 -8.54
C LEU A 27 -3.87 8.61 -7.24
N LEU A 28 -2.89 8.33 -6.37
CA LEU A 28 -3.14 7.68 -5.08
C LEU A 28 -4.01 8.55 -4.17
N VAL A 29 -3.77 9.86 -4.18
CA VAL A 29 -4.60 10.78 -3.40
C VAL A 29 -6.03 10.82 -3.94
N LEU A 30 -6.23 10.98 -5.24
CA LEU A 30 -7.56 10.98 -5.85
C LEU A 30 -8.29 9.65 -5.57
N TYR A 31 -7.59 8.51 -5.69
CA TYR A 31 -8.13 7.20 -5.34
C TYR A 31 -8.61 7.16 -3.88
N LYS A 32 -7.78 7.59 -2.94
CA LYS A 32 -8.13 7.58 -1.50
C LYS A 32 -9.25 8.56 -1.17
N ILE A 33 -9.32 9.71 -1.84
CA ILE A 33 -10.43 10.68 -1.69
C ILE A 33 -11.74 10.03 -2.12
N VAL A 34 -11.75 9.33 -3.26
CA VAL A 34 -12.96 8.69 -3.78
C VAL A 34 -13.38 7.49 -2.92
N GLN A 35 -12.41 6.74 -2.39
CA GLN A 35 -12.65 5.56 -1.57
C GLN A 35 -13.16 5.94 -0.16
N ASP A 36 -12.44 6.82 0.53
CA ASP A 36 -12.57 7.04 1.99
C ASP A 36 -12.84 8.50 2.37
N GLY A 37 -12.86 9.42 1.40
CA GLY A 37 -13.09 10.85 1.62
C GLY A 37 -11.83 11.67 1.89
N LEU A 38 -12.03 12.99 1.97
CA LEU A 38 -10.95 13.98 2.03
C LEU A 38 -10.06 13.84 3.29
N ASP A 39 -10.65 13.65 4.46
CA ASP A 39 -9.88 13.58 5.71
C ASP A 39 -8.97 12.35 5.77
N ALA A 40 -9.49 11.18 5.37
CA ALA A 40 -8.72 9.95 5.29
C ALA A 40 -7.59 10.07 4.26
N ALA A 41 -7.87 10.64 3.09
CA ALA A 41 -6.87 10.88 2.07
C ALA A 41 -5.76 11.83 2.53
N ARG A 42 -6.09 12.92 3.24
CA ARG A 42 -5.09 13.84 3.79
C ARG A 42 -4.17 13.14 4.78
N ILE A 43 -4.71 12.33 5.69
CA ILE A 43 -3.94 11.58 6.68
C ILE A 43 -3.03 10.56 5.99
N ASP A 44 -3.54 9.79 5.02
CA ASP A 44 -2.74 8.81 4.27
C ASP A 44 -1.61 9.50 3.48
N THR A 45 -1.89 10.64 2.86
CA THR A 45 -0.90 11.42 2.09
C THR A 45 0.28 11.82 2.95
N ILE A 46 0.01 12.39 4.14
CA ILE A 46 1.05 12.80 5.08
C ILE A 46 1.84 11.59 5.58
N ALA A 47 1.15 10.51 5.96
CA ALA A 47 1.80 9.29 6.46
C ALA A 47 2.69 8.63 5.39
N ARG A 48 2.24 8.60 4.13
CA ARG A 48 2.92 7.93 3.02
C ARG A 48 4.07 8.76 2.46
N LEU A 49 3.82 10.04 2.21
CA LEU A 49 4.71 10.92 1.44
C LEU A 49 5.51 11.88 2.33
N GLY A 50 5.17 11.99 3.62
CA GLY A 50 5.78 12.97 4.52
C GLY A 50 5.45 14.42 4.17
N THR A 51 4.48 14.65 3.28
CA THR A 51 4.04 15.95 2.80
C THR A 51 2.55 15.91 2.51
N VAL A 52 1.89 17.07 2.58
CA VAL A 52 0.48 17.27 2.23
C VAL A 52 0.31 17.85 0.83
N LYS A 53 1.41 18.17 0.14
CA LYS A 53 1.38 18.89 -1.14
C LYS A 53 0.52 18.19 -2.22
N PRO A 54 0.66 16.88 -2.50
CA PRO A 54 -0.16 16.23 -3.52
C PRO A 54 -1.66 16.24 -3.18
N PHE A 55 -2.01 16.23 -1.89
CA PHE A 55 -3.40 16.37 -1.46
C PHE A 55 -3.97 17.74 -1.80
N PHE A 56 -3.22 18.82 -1.54
CA PHE A 56 -3.69 20.16 -1.90
C PHE A 56 -3.82 20.34 -3.41
N GLU A 57 -2.88 19.81 -4.20
CA GLU A 57 -2.97 19.87 -5.67
C GLU A 57 -4.22 19.16 -6.20
N VAL A 58 -4.56 17.98 -5.67
CA VAL A 58 -5.77 17.25 -6.06
C VAL A 58 -7.04 17.95 -5.56
N TYR A 59 -7.02 18.49 -4.34
CA TYR A 59 -8.13 19.23 -3.78
C TYR A 59 -8.43 20.51 -4.58
N GLU A 60 -7.41 21.25 -4.97
CA GLU A 60 -7.53 22.45 -5.81
C GLU A 60 -8.10 22.12 -7.20
N ASP A 61 -7.64 21.03 -7.82
CA ASP A 61 -8.19 20.54 -9.09
C ASP A 61 -9.69 20.17 -8.95
N LEU A 62 -10.08 19.47 -7.87
CA LEU A 62 -11.50 19.15 -7.60
C LEU A 62 -12.36 20.41 -7.41
N VAL A 63 -11.85 21.41 -6.68
CA VAL A 63 -12.55 22.69 -6.45
C VAL A 63 -12.67 23.49 -7.76
N ALA A 64 -11.62 23.51 -8.59
CA ALA A 64 -11.63 24.19 -9.88
C ALA A 64 -12.73 23.61 -10.81
N GLU A 65 -12.92 22.30 -10.76
CA GLU A 65 -13.96 21.59 -11.50
C GLU A 65 -15.33 21.59 -10.79
N LYS A 66 -15.49 22.37 -9.72
CA LYS A 66 -16.73 22.54 -8.93
C LYS A 66 -17.25 21.26 -8.28
N ILE A 67 -16.37 20.30 -7.97
CA ILE A 67 -16.69 19.10 -7.20
C ILE A 67 -16.66 19.45 -5.71
N SER A 68 -17.84 19.71 -5.14
CA SER A 68 -18.00 20.04 -3.72
C SER A 68 -18.18 18.82 -2.81
N SER A 69 -18.57 17.68 -3.38
CA SER A 69 -18.69 16.39 -2.70
C SER A 69 -18.43 15.27 -3.69
N ILE A 70 -17.79 14.18 -3.25
CA ILE A 70 -17.56 13.00 -4.08
C ILE A 70 -18.89 12.28 -4.32
N PRO A 71 -19.33 12.11 -5.58
CA PRO A 71 -20.52 11.31 -5.88
C PRO A 71 -20.32 9.86 -5.44
N ILE A 72 -21.35 9.24 -4.86
CA ILE A 72 -21.27 7.84 -4.39
C ILE A 72 -20.92 6.91 -5.56
N GLU A 73 -21.46 7.21 -6.74
CA GLU A 73 -21.20 6.47 -7.97
C GLU A 73 -19.75 6.55 -8.45
N ALA A 74 -18.97 7.53 -8.00
CA ALA A 74 -17.53 7.59 -8.31
C ALA A 74 -16.75 6.41 -7.71
N GLN A 75 -17.27 5.74 -6.67
CA GLN A 75 -16.67 4.51 -6.15
C GLN A 75 -16.66 3.37 -7.18
N GLU A 76 -17.63 3.33 -8.10
CA GLU A 76 -17.64 2.34 -9.18
C GLU A 76 -16.49 2.57 -10.19
N LEU A 77 -16.01 3.81 -10.33
CA LEU A 77 -14.81 4.10 -11.14
C LEU A 77 -13.56 3.42 -10.57
N LEU A 78 -13.48 3.24 -9.25
CA LEU A 78 -12.33 2.59 -8.64
C LEU A 78 -12.19 1.15 -9.10
N LYS A 79 -13.31 0.46 -9.36
CA LYS A 79 -13.32 -0.90 -9.90
C LYS A 79 -12.81 -0.93 -11.34
N THR A 80 -13.19 0.05 -12.16
CA THR A 80 -12.75 0.09 -13.57
C THR A 80 -11.28 0.49 -13.72
N LYS A 81 -10.73 1.21 -12.74
CA LYS A 81 -9.33 1.63 -12.69
C LYS A 81 -8.43 0.71 -11.84
N GLU A 82 -8.98 -0.33 -11.22
CA GLU A 82 -8.27 -1.18 -10.27
C GLU A 82 -7.05 -1.87 -10.89
N GLU A 83 -7.21 -2.46 -12.07
CA GLU A 83 -6.09 -3.13 -12.76
C GLU A 83 -4.95 -2.17 -13.10
N GLU A 84 -5.29 -0.98 -13.60
CA GLU A 84 -4.32 0.07 -13.93
C GLU A 84 -3.57 0.54 -12.67
N LEU A 85 -4.31 0.76 -11.58
CA LEU A 85 -3.72 1.10 -10.29
C LEU A 85 -2.76 0.00 -9.81
N ILE A 86 -3.17 -1.27 -9.84
CA ILE A 86 -2.32 -2.38 -9.41
C ILE A 86 -1.00 -2.39 -10.19
N GLN A 87 -1.04 -2.18 -11.51
CA GLN A 87 0.19 -2.14 -12.33
C GLN A 87 1.11 -0.99 -11.92
N LEU A 88 0.55 0.19 -11.62
CA LEU A 88 1.32 1.33 -11.15
C LEU A 88 1.95 1.07 -9.77
N LEU A 89 1.17 0.53 -8.83
CA LEU A 89 1.64 0.16 -7.49
C LEU A 89 2.77 -0.88 -7.56
N VAL A 90 2.60 -1.91 -8.39
CA VAL A 90 3.60 -2.95 -8.61
C VAL A 90 4.89 -2.35 -9.18
N LYS A 91 4.78 -1.47 -10.18
CA LYS A 91 5.93 -0.82 -10.81
C LYS A 91 6.69 0.05 -9.81
N ASP A 92 5.98 0.84 -9.03
CA ASP A 92 6.57 1.70 -7.99
C ASP A 92 7.26 0.86 -6.91
N ALA A 93 6.56 -0.13 -6.33
CA ALA A 93 7.12 -1.00 -5.29
C ALA A 93 8.38 -1.73 -5.76
N ARG A 94 8.39 -2.25 -6.99
CA ARG A 94 9.58 -2.89 -7.59
C ARG A 94 10.77 -1.94 -7.73
N SER A 95 10.52 -0.64 -7.96
CA SER A 95 11.59 0.36 -8.09
C SER A 95 12.18 0.79 -6.75
N ARG A 96 11.42 0.62 -5.65
CA ARG A 96 11.80 1.06 -4.30
C ARG A 96 12.44 -0.04 -3.45
N ILE A 97 11.98 -1.28 -3.59
CA ILE A 97 12.36 -2.40 -2.69
C ILE A 97 13.88 -2.56 -2.50
N GLU A 98 14.67 -2.41 -3.58
CA GLU A 98 16.12 -2.59 -3.56
C GLU A 98 16.86 -1.50 -2.76
N ARG A 99 16.21 -0.34 -2.55
CA ARG A 99 16.77 0.82 -1.82
C ARG A 99 16.40 0.83 -0.34
N LEU A 100 15.52 -0.08 0.09
CA LEU A 100 15.10 -0.17 1.48
C LEU A 100 16.17 -0.85 2.33
N ASP A 101 16.09 -0.60 3.64
CA ASP A 101 17.01 -1.22 4.59
C ASP A 101 16.89 -2.77 4.56
N PRO A 102 17.97 -3.50 4.89
CA PRO A 102 17.97 -4.95 4.83
C PRO A 102 16.90 -5.61 5.70
N LEU A 103 16.55 -5.04 6.85
CA LEU A 103 15.52 -5.57 7.72
C LEU A 103 14.16 -5.52 7.02
N THR A 104 13.79 -4.37 6.46
CA THR A 104 12.54 -4.24 5.69
C THR A 104 12.50 -5.21 4.51
N GLN A 105 13.61 -5.41 3.79
CA GLN A 105 13.65 -6.39 2.70
C GLN A 105 13.40 -7.83 3.21
N ARG A 106 13.95 -8.21 4.37
CA ARG A 106 13.68 -9.51 5.01
C ARG A 106 12.23 -9.64 5.46
N LEU A 107 11.63 -8.58 6.01
CA LEU A 107 10.22 -8.57 6.39
C LEU A 107 9.32 -8.77 5.17
N VAL A 108 9.61 -8.10 4.05
CA VAL A 108 8.88 -8.34 2.78
C VAL A 108 9.10 -9.78 2.29
N ALA A 109 10.30 -10.32 2.41
CA ALA A 109 10.58 -11.72 2.06
C ALA A 109 9.76 -12.71 2.89
N LEU A 110 9.58 -12.45 4.20
CA LEU A 110 8.68 -13.24 5.05
C LEU A 110 7.24 -13.15 4.55
N LEU A 111 6.74 -11.95 4.21
CA LEU A 111 5.39 -11.78 3.67
C LEU A 111 5.20 -12.54 2.35
N VAL A 112 6.19 -12.53 1.46
CA VAL A 112 6.18 -13.33 0.24
C VAL A 112 6.06 -14.82 0.58
N LEU A 113 6.92 -15.34 1.47
CA LEU A 113 6.89 -16.73 1.89
C LEU A 113 5.51 -17.12 2.48
N MET A 114 4.93 -16.24 3.29
CA MET A 114 3.61 -16.46 3.88
C MET A 114 2.51 -16.55 2.83
N LEU A 115 2.51 -15.63 1.86
CA LEU A 115 1.54 -15.62 0.78
C LEU A 115 1.63 -16.88 -0.09
N GLU A 116 2.84 -17.38 -0.31
CA GLU A 116 3.08 -18.62 -1.06
C GLU A 116 2.54 -19.86 -0.34
N ASN A 117 2.64 -19.91 1.00
CA ASN A 117 2.29 -21.10 1.77
C ASN A 117 0.88 -21.11 2.36
N LYS A 118 0.33 -19.94 2.73
CA LYS A 118 -0.97 -19.83 3.42
C LYS A 118 -2.03 -19.06 2.63
N HIS A 119 -1.65 -18.49 1.48
CA HIS A 119 -2.52 -17.65 0.65
C HIS A 119 -3.17 -16.46 1.39
N SER A 120 -2.64 -16.08 2.56
CA SER A 120 -3.16 -15.03 3.42
C SER A 120 -2.05 -14.39 4.24
N LEU A 121 -2.23 -13.11 4.57
CA LEU A 121 -1.33 -12.34 5.43
C LEU A 121 -1.79 -12.43 6.90
N LEU A 122 -0.85 -12.29 7.85
CA LEU A 122 -1.16 -12.28 9.29
C LEU A 122 -2.03 -11.08 9.64
N SER A 123 -3.00 -11.22 10.53
CA SER A 123 -3.71 -10.05 11.08
C SER A 123 -3.57 -10.03 12.60
N PRO A 124 -3.25 -8.89 13.22
CA PRO A 124 -2.93 -7.59 12.62
C PRO A 124 -1.49 -7.50 12.03
N VAL A 125 -1.15 -6.37 11.39
CA VAL A 125 0.16 -6.14 10.72
C VAL A 125 1.33 -6.33 11.70
N GLU A 126 1.14 -5.97 12.96
CA GLU A 126 2.14 -6.04 14.03
C GLU A 126 2.68 -7.45 14.25
N HIS A 127 1.86 -8.48 13.99
CA HIS A 127 2.27 -9.89 14.09
C HIS A 127 3.40 -10.26 13.11
N LEU A 128 3.65 -9.47 12.07
CA LEU A 128 4.80 -9.65 11.19
C LEU A 128 6.13 -9.50 11.97
N TYR A 129 6.21 -8.50 12.87
CA TYR A 129 7.41 -8.28 13.66
C TYR A 129 7.61 -9.42 14.64
N ASP A 130 6.56 -9.82 15.35
CA ASP A 130 6.64 -10.91 16.32
C ASP A 130 7.04 -12.23 15.63
N LEU A 131 6.53 -12.50 14.43
CA LEU A 131 6.97 -13.64 13.62
C LEU A 131 8.46 -13.54 13.25
N TYR A 132 8.94 -12.37 12.82
CA TYR A 132 10.35 -12.17 12.52
C TYR A 132 11.22 -12.45 13.75
N GLU A 133 10.85 -11.92 14.92
CA GLU A 133 11.58 -12.11 16.17
C GLU A 133 11.59 -13.59 16.59
N VAL A 134 10.47 -14.29 16.47
CA VAL A 134 10.38 -15.73 16.77
C VAL A 134 11.27 -16.57 15.84
N LEU A 135 11.33 -16.24 14.55
CA LEU A 135 12.12 -16.99 13.57
C LEU A 135 13.62 -16.72 13.67
N THR A 136 14.02 -15.53 14.13
CA THR A 136 15.43 -15.09 14.08
C THR A 136 16.08 -14.98 15.46
N GLY A 137 15.30 -14.82 16.52
CA GLY A 137 15.78 -14.45 17.86
C GLY A 137 16.24 -12.99 17.96
N GLU A 138 16.14 -12.19 16.89
CA GLU A 138 16.54 -10.79 16.87
C GLU A 138 15.39 -9.90 17.36
N HIS A 139 15.57 -9.16 18.44
CA HIS A 139 14.58 -8.18 18.90
C HIS A 139 14.62 -6.89 18.05
N ILE A 140 13.44 -6.41 17.63
CA ILE A 140 13.24 -5.17 16.88
C ILE A 140 12.63 -4.11 17.81
N PRO A 141 13.39 -3.05 18.18
CA PRO A 141 12.87 -1.94 18.97
C PRO A 141 11.66 -1.26 18.33
N GLN A 142 10.78 -0.67 19.14
CA GLN A 142 9.51 -0.10 18.67
C GLN A 142 9.70 1.01 17.63
N GLU A 143 10.74 1.84 17.77
CA GLU A 143 11.08 2.90 16.81
C GLU A 143 11.44 2.32 15.44
N VAL A 144 12.17 1.20 15.43
CA VAL A 144 12.55 0.48 14.21
C VAL A 144 11.31 -0.17 13.59
N ARG A 145 10.42 -0.78 14.39
CA ARG A 145 9.14 -1.32 13.91
C ARG A 145 8.33 -0.24 13.19
N ARG A 146 8.21 0.96 13.77
CA ARG A 146 7.50 2.10 13.16
C ARG A 146 8.11 2.51 11.82
N GLU A 147 9.44 2.58 11.73
CA GLU A 147 10.10 2.92 10.47
C GLU A 147 9.89 1.84 9.40
N CYS A 148 9.98 0.55 9.79
CA CYS A 148 9.62 -0.55 8.90
C CYS A 148 8.15 -0.44 8.44
N SER A 149 7.20 -0.12 9.33
CA SER A 149 5.79 0.04 8.94
C SER A 149 5.60 1.17 7.93
N ARG A 150 6.30 2.30 8.11
CA ARG A 150 6.32 3.39 7.10
C ARG A 150 6.90 2.93 5.78
N ASN A 151 7.96 2.11 5.79
CA ASN A 151 8.54 1.57 4.57
C ASN A 151 7.58 0.57 3.88
N LEU A 152 6.84 -0.25 4.63
CA LEU A 152 5.79 -1.10 4.09
C LEU A 152 4.64 -0.27 3.49
N HIS A 153 4.30 0.88 4.08
CA HIS A 153 3.29 1.81 3.55
C HIS A 153 3.77 2.48 2.25
N LYS A 154 5.04 2.88 2.20
CA LYS A 154 5.69 3.38 0.97
C LYS A 154 5.76 2.34 -0.15
N LEU A 155 5.77 1.04 0.20
CA LEU A 155 5.66 -0.07 -0.75
C LEU A 155 4.22 -0.44 -1.11
N HIS A 156 3.23 0.28 -0.56
CA HIS A 156 1.80 0.01 -0.77
C HIS A 156 1.34 -1.35 -0.25
N LEU A 157 2.09 -1.94 0.68
CA LEU A 157 1.72 -3.23 1.30
C LEU A 157 0.73 -3.02 2.45
N VAL A 158 0.80 -1.88 3.12
CA VAL A 158 -0.13 -1.50 4.20
C VAL A 158 -0.76 -0.15 3.91
N GLU A 159 -1.90 0.09 4.52
CA GLU A 159 -2.61 1.36 4.55
C GLU A 159 -2.70 1.89 5.98
N THR A 160 -2.79 3.20 6.13
CA THR A 160 -3.02 3.81 7.44
C THR A 160 -4.50 4.10 7.59
N LEU A 161 -5.15 3.48 8.59
CA LEU A 161 -6.55 3.80 8.91
C LEU A 161 -6.65 5.10 9.71
N TYR A 162 -5.90 5.19 10.82
CA TYR A 162 -5.77 6.36 11.69
C TYR A 162 -4.44 6.26 12.43
N TYR A 163 -3.61 7.31 12.40
CA TYR A 163 -2.35 7.46 13.17
C TYR A 163 -1.60 6.18 13.55
N ASN A 164 -0.51 5.85 12.86
CA ASN A 164 0.37 4.70 13.14
C ASN A 164 -0.31 3.31 13.21
N ASN A 165 -1.64 3.20 13.05
CA ASN A 165 -2.32 1.92 12.90
C ASN A 165 -2.36 1.53 11.43
N TYR A 166 -1.77 0.37 11.14
CA TYR A 166 -1.62 -0.14 9.79
C TYR A 166 -2.53 -1.36 9.56
N THR A 167 -3.14 -1.42 8.39
CA THR A 167 -3.83 -2.61 7.89
C THR A 167 -3.24 -3.04 6.56
N TRP A 168 -3.33 -4.32 6.20
CA TRP A 168 -2.89 -4.75 4.88
C TRP A 168 -3.71 -4.06 3.79
N SER A 169 -3.02 -3.56 2.77
CA SER A 169 -3.69 -3.09 1.57
C SER A 169 -4.35 -4.29 0.88
N PRO A 170 -5.57 -4.16 0.32
CA PRO A 170 -6.16 -5.18 -0.53
C PRO A 170 -5.28 -5.52 -1.74
N HIS A 171 -4.39 -4.61 -2.14
CA HIS A 171 -3.49 -4.79 -3.27
C HIS A 171 -2.16 -5.47 -2.90
N ALA A 172 -1.87 -5.66 -1.60
CA ALA A 172 -0.62 -6.24 -1.11
C ALA A 172 -0.30 -7.61 -1.74
N PRO A 173 -1.24 -8.55 -1.94
CA PRO A 173 -0.95 -9.83 -2.58
C PRO A 173 -0.37 -9.70 -4.00
N TYR A 174 -0.86 -8.76 -4.79
CA TYR A 174 -0.38 -8.52 -6.16
C TYR A 174 1.04 -7.96 -6.16
N ILE A 175 1.30 -7.02 -5.25
CA ILE A 175 2.62 -6.41 -5.07
C ILE A 175 3.63 -7.47 -4.61
N LEU A 176 3.31 -8.25 -3.57
CA LEU A 176 4.19 -9.29 -3.04
C LEU A 176 4.57 -10.34 -4.10
N ARG A 177 3.62 -10.78 -4.92
CA ARG A 177 3.91 -11.69 -6.05
C ARG A 177 4.93 -11.10 -7.02
N ALA A 178 4.84 -9.81 -7.31
CA ALA A 178 5.77 -9.11 -8.20
C ALA A 178 7.15 -8.86 -7.56
N LEU A 179 7.23 -8.83 -6.22
CA LEU A 179 8.46 -8.63 -5.46
C LEU A 179 9.24 -9.92 -5.17
N LYS A 180 8.67 -11.11 -5.41
CA LYS A 180 9.28 -12.41 -5.09
C LYS A 180 10.75 -12.54 -5.47
N ASN A 181 11.11 -12.11 -6.68
CA ASN A 181 12.48 -12.23 -7.20
C ASN A 181 13.36 -11.00 -6.91
N LYS A 182 12.86 -10.05 -6.11
CA LYS A 182 13.52 -8.80 -5.75
C LYS A 182 13.87 -8.71 -4.26
N VAL A 183 13.44 -9.68 -3.48
CA VAL A 183 13.72 -9.79 -2.04
C VAL A 183 14.60 -11.01 -1.76
N PRO A 184 15.31 -11.04 -0.62
CA PRO A 184 16.09 -12.20 -0.22
C PRO A 184 15.24 -13.48 -0.17
N ARG A 185 15.82 -14.62 -0.52
CA ARG A 185 15.14 -15.91 -0.37
C ARG A 185 15.18 -16.32 1.11
N VAL A 186 14.01 -16.64 1.67
CA VAL A 186 13.91 -17.23 3.02
C VAL A 186 13.91 -18.76 2.88
N LEU A 187 14.80 -19.42 3.63
CA LEU A 187 14.89 -20.87 3.74
C LEU A 187 14.63 -21.27 5.19
N VAL A 188 13.67 -22.17 5.41
CA VAL A 188 13.40 -22.76 6.72
C VAL A 188 13.77 -24.24 6.62
N GLU A 189 14.85 -24.62 7.30
CA GLU A 189 15.36 -25.98 7.30
C GLU A 189 15.10 -26.62 8.66
N PHE A 190 14.44 -27.77 8.65
CA PHE A 190 14.26 -28.60 9.84
C PHE A 190 15.40 -29.61 9.89
N LYS A 191 16.14 -29.63 10.99
CA LYS A 191 17.02 -30.76 11.27
C LYS A 191 16.12 -31.95 11.62
N ILE A 192 16.12 -32.97 10.76
CA ILE A 192 15.61 -34.27 11.13
C ILE A 192 16.67 -34.86 12.07
N GLU A 193 16.37 -34.91 13.37
CA GLU A 193 17.15 -35.76 14.27
C GLU A 193 16.96 -37.19 13.78
N SER A 194 17.99 -37.74 13.14
CA SER A 194 18.06 -39.16 12.86
C SER A 194 18.01 -39.88 14.21
N GLU A 195 16.92 -40.58 14.49
CA GLU A 195 16.87 -41.57 15.56
C GLU A 195 17.97 -42.59 15.30
N GLU A 196 19.13 -42.41 15.95
CA GLU A 196 20.06 -43.51 16.16
C GLU A 196 19.35 -44.50 17.10
N ARG A 197 18.80 -45.56 16.51
CA ARG A 197 18.46 -46.81 17.19
C ARG A 197 19.23 -47.95 16.55
#